data_AF-A0A3P7M050-F1
#
_entry.id   AF-A0A3P7M050-F1
#
_cell.length_a   1.000
_cell.length_b   1.000
_cell.length_c   1.000
_cell.angle_alpha   90.00
_cell.angle_beta   90.00
_cell.angle_gamma   90.00
#
_symmetry.space_group_name_H-M   'P 1'
#
loop_
_entity.id
_entity.type
_entity.pdbx_description
1 polymer ?
#
loop_
_entity_poly.entity_id
_entity_poly.type
_entity_poly.pdbx_seq_one_letter_code
_entity_poly.pdbx_strand_id
1 'polypeptide(L)'
;MEDCRKMAIVLYRCTRYPEGEADDGWKSCKGLRSIVSVDAQESDCIVGVMESAEVMSMLNVYKTSITKAAKVLRNKITELDKAILEPLDLTTEAGKDPQLVLSRKSLLFFHSTTLGRAVDTLRAHREKAEEFARQHPDESGEFPFLQQIQDHWDANELDELVEEAETLRDRVDAAIKLLTLAPISPREMKEWRSRAILHRMSRIVQLTLMQSRQLINPHRHAR
;
A
#
# COMPACT_ATOMS: atom_id res chain seq x y z
N MET A 1 -3.66 3.83 53.83
CA MET A 1 -4.43 4.50 52.77
C MET A 1 -3.44 4.85 51.68
N GLU A 2 -3.11 3.85 50.87
CA GLU A 2 -2.18 3.96 49.73
C GLU A 2 -2.85 3.31 48.52
N ASP A 3 -2.58 3.94 47.38
CA ASP A 3 -3.22 3.81 46.08
C ASP A 3 -3.48 2.39 45.55
N CYS A 4 -4.77 2.06 45.41
CA CYS A 4 -5.25 1.05 44.45
C CYS A 4 -5.77 1.75 43.18
N ARG A 5 -4.89 2.47 42.45
CA ARG A 5 -5.14 2.82 41.05
C ARG A 5 -4.56 1.73 40.16
N LYS A 6 -5.26 0.60 40.05
CA LYS A 6 -5.03 -0.35 38.94
C LYS A 6 -6.12 -0.14 37.90
N MET A 7 -5.69 0.52 36.84
CA MET A 7 -6.42 0.79 35.61
C MET A 7 -6.91 -0.55 35.04
N ALA A 8 -8.23 -0.74 35.03
CA ALA A 8 -8.86 -1.85 34.32
C ALA A 8 -8.74 -1.55 32.82
N ILE A 9 -7.85 -2.25 32.12
CA ILE A 9 -7.88 -2.29 30.65
C ILE A 9 -9.12 -3.10 30.27
N VAL A 10 -10.12 -2.38 29.78
CA VAL A 10 -11.35 -2.95 29.21
C VAL A 10 -10.96 -3.67 27.92
N LEU A 11 -10.96 -5.01 27.95
CA LEU A 11 -10.91 -5.82 26.73
C LEU A 11 -12.25 -5.70 26.02
N TYR A 12 -12.37 -4.75 25.09
CA TYR A 12 -13.42 -4.77 24.08
C TYR A 12 -13.11 -5.89 23.07
N ARG A 13 -13.62 -7.09 23.33
CA ARG A 13 -13.71 -8.15 22.31
C ARG A 13 -15.05 -8.01 21.58
N CYS A 14 -15.12 -7.06 20.65
CA CYS A 14 -16.21 -7.03 19.66
C CYS A 14 -15.88 -8.01 18.53
N THR A 15 -16.17 -9.30 18.72
CA THR A 15 -16.37 -10.20 17.58
C THR A 15 -17.78 -9.98 17.05
N ARG A 16 -17.94 -9.04 16.11
CA ARG A 16 -19.09 -9.06 15.19
C ARG A 16 -18.66 -9.84 13.95
N TYR A 17 -19.04 -11.11 13.93
CA TYR A 17 -19.21 -11.83 12.66
C TYR A 17 -20.45 -11.27 11.95
N PRO A 18 -20.45 -11.17 10.61
CA PRO A 18 -21.65 -10.95 9.84
C PRO A 18 -22.45 -12.26 9.84
N GLU A 19 -23.75 -12.19 10.04
CA GLU A 19 -24.77 -12.98 9.33
C GLU A 19 -26.13 -12.66 9.94
N GLY A 20 -27.00 -12.15 9.07
CA GLY A 20 -28.39 -11.90 9.39
C GLY A 20 -29.17 -13.21 9.51
N GLU A 21 -30.26 -13.11 10.28
CA GLU A 21 -31.47 -13.95 10.25
C GLU A 21 -31.24 -15.43 10.60
N ALA A 22 -31.29 -15.79 11.88
CA ALA A 22 -32.51 -16.04 12.67
C ALA A 22 -33.33 -17.23 12.15
N ASP A 23 -33.23 -18.36 12.85
CA ASP A 23 -34.44 -19.04 13.29
C ASP A 23 -34.26 -19.73 14.65
N ASP A 24 -35.29 -19.56 15.47
CA ASP A 24 -35.67 -20.27 16.68
C ASP A 24 -34.75 -20.35 17.93
N GLY A 25 -35.24 -19.75 19.01
CA GLY A 25 -35.17 -20.41 20.33
C GLY A 25 -34.73 -19.58 21.52
N TRP A 26 -35.34 -18.43 21.79
CA TRP A 26 -35.25 -17.79 23.11
C TRP A 26 -35.87 -18.69 24.19
N LYS A 27 -35.03 -19.28 25.05
CA LYS A 27 -35.45 -19.71 26.40
C LYS A 27 -34.38 -19.42 27.47
N SER A 28 -34.72 -18.45 28.30
CA SER A 28 -34.59 -18.50 29.76
C SER A 28 -33.20 -18.33 30.38
N CYS A 29 -32.84 -17.08 30.68
CA CYS A 29 -32.00 -16.74 31.83
C CYS A 29 -32.73 -17.14 33.14
N LYS A 30 -32.42 -18.32 33.68
CA LYS A 30 -32.72 -18.68 35.08
C LYS A 30 -31.55 -19.52 35.61
N GLY A 31 -30.81 -18.98 36.58
CA GLY A 31 -29.76 -19.74 37.25
C GLY A 31 -28.74 -18.91 38.01
N LEU A 32 -29.17 -17.94 38.83
CA LEU A 32 -28.35 -17.50 39.95
C LEU A 32 -28.23 -18.69 40.93
N ARG A 33 -27.06 -19.34 40.96
CA ARG A 33 -26.55 -20.03 42.15
C ARG A 33 -25.10 -19.64 42.37
N SER A 34 -24.92 -18.95 43.48
CA SER A 34 -23.70 -18.86 44.25
C SER A 34 -22.91 -20.17 44.25
N ILE A 35 -21.68 -20.13 43.76
CA ILE A 35 -20.57 -20.90 44.32
C ILE A 35 -19.39 -19.95 44.41
N VAL A 36 -19.23 -19.36 45.60
CA VAL A 36 -17.89 -18.99 46.08
C VAL A 36 -17.24 -20.32 46.46
N SER A 37 -16.36 -20.81 45.60
CA SER A 37 -15.29 -21.71 46.02
C SER A 37 -14.00 -21.05 45.58
N VAL A 38 -13.28 -20.56 46.58
CA VAL A 38 -11.90 -20.16 46.51
C VAL A 38 -11.11 -21.43 46.24
N ASP A 39 -10.70 -21.61 44.99
CA ASP A 39 -9.47 -22.33 44.69
C ASP A 39 -8.57 -21.34 43.95
N ALA A 40 -7.69 -20.73 44.74
CA ALA A 40 -6.54 -20.02 44.26
C ALA A 40 -5.63 -21.03 43.55
N GLN A 41 -5.85 -21.21 42.26
CA GLN A 41 -4.87 -21.82 41.38
C GLN A 41 -4.33 -20.68 40.53
N GLU A 42 -3.05 -20.38 40.75
CA GLU A 42 -2.21 -19.49 39.94
C GLU A 42 -2.45 -19.81 38.46
N SER A 43 -3.41 -19.13 37.85
CA SER A 43 -3.42 -18.96 36.42
C SER A 43 -2.45 -17.83 36.20
N ASP A 44 -1.20 -18.21 35.94
CA ASP A 44 -0.22 -17.36 35.27
C ASP A 44 -0.85 -16.87 33.96
N CYS A 45 -1.62 -15.79 34.06
CA CYS A 45 -1.75 -14.85 32.97
C CYS A 45 -0.34 -14.30 32.80
N ILE A 46 0.46 -15.00 32.00
CA ILE A 46 1.69 -14.48 31.43
C ILE A 46 1.24 -13.32 30.53
N VAL A 47 0.95 -12.18 31.14
CA VAL A 47 1.06 -10.88 30.50
C VAL A 47 2.55 -10.76 30.30
N GLY A 48 3.04 -11.32 29.18
CA GLY A 48 4.42 -11.17 28.77
C GLY A 48 4.64 -9.69 28.58
N VAL A 49 5.20 -9.05 29.60
CA VAL A 49 5.74 -7.71 29.48
C VAL A 49 6.92 -7.87 28.53
N MET A 50 6.66 -7.70 27.22
CA MET A 50 7.73 -7.63 26.24
C MET A 50 8.70 -6.55 26.73
N GLU A 51 9.96 -6.93 26.87
CA GLU A 51 10.97 -6.00 27.35
C GLU A 51 11.12 -4.86 26.34
N SER A 52 11.40 -3.64 26.81
CA SER A 52 11.54 -2.44 25.95
C SER A 52 12.49 -2.67 24.76
N ALA A 53 13.54 -3.48 24.95
CA ALA A 53 14.48 -3.87 23.89
C ALA A 53 13.84 -4.74 22.80
N GLU A 54 12.95 -5.67 23.16
CA GLU A 54 12.23 -6.53 22.21
C GLU A 54 11.22 -5.73 21.40
N VAL A 55 10.52 -4.79 22.05
CA VAL A 55 9.58 -3.86 21.39
C VAL A 55 10.31 -3.01 20.34
N MET A 56 11.46 -2.44 20.70
CA MET A 56 12.30 -1.68 19.77
C MET A 56 12.85 -2.54 18.62
N SER A 57 13.22 -3.80 18.91
CA SER A 57 13.64 -4.76 17.88
C SER A 57 12.53 -5.04 16.86
N MET A 58 11.30 -5.30 17.34
CA MET A 58 10.14 -5.55 16.48
C MET A 58 9.77 -4.32 15.63
N LEU A 59 9.82 -3.12 16.21
CA LEU A 59 9.62 -1.88 15.45
C LEU A 59 10.61 -1.77 14.26
N ASN A 60 11.87 -2.12 14.48
CA ASN A 60 12.89 -2.11 13.43
C ASN A 60 12.61 -3.17 12.35
N VAL A 61 12.05 -4.33 12.71
CA VAL A 61 11.58 -5.34 11.73
C VAL A 61 10.47 -4.77 10.85
N TYR A 62 9.51 -4.04 11.43
CA TYR A 62 8.44 -3.39 10.65
C TYR A 62 8.98 -2.30 9.72
N LYS A 63 9.82 -1.38 10.24
CA LYS A 63 10.48 -0.35 9.42
C LYS A 63 11.26 -0.97 8.26
N THR A 64 12.01 -2.03 8.52
CA THR A 64 12.76 -2.77 7.49
C THR A 64 11.83 -3.38 6.44
N SER A 65 10.69 -3.94 6.86
CA SER A 65 9.71 -4.54 5.95
C SER A 65 9.08 -3.49 5.04
N ILE A 66 8.72 -2.32 5.59
CA ILE A 66 8.26 -1.15 4.83
C ILE A 66 9.31 -0.72 3.80
N THR A 67 10.58 -0.55 4.22
CA THR A 67 11.67 -0.16 3.31
C THR A 67 11.87 -1.17 2.18
N LYS A 68 11.79 -2.48 2.48
CA LYS A 68 11.90 -3.54 1.47
C LYS A 68 10.73 -3.48 0.48
N ALA A 69 9.50 -3.33 0.96
CA ALA A 69 8.32 -3.20 0.11
C ALA A 69 8.39 -1.94 -0.77
N ALA A 70 8.83 -0.81 -0.22
CA ALA A 70 9.04 0.43 -0.98
C ALA A 70 10.09 0.25 -2.09
N LYS A 71 11.19 -0.46 -1.81
CA LYS A 71 12.20 -0.78 -2.84
C LYS A 71 11.61 -1.64 -3.97
N VAL A 72 10.79 -2.63 -3.64
CA VAL A 72 10.08 -3.44 -4.65
C VAL A 72 9.16 -2.55 -5.49
N LEU A 73 8.41 -1.65 -4.85
CA LEU A 73 7.51 -0.72 -5.54
C LEU A 73 8.28 0.18 -6.53
N ARG A 74 9.37 0.81 -6.11
CA ARG A 74 10.26 1.62 -6.99
C ARG A 74 10.76 0.84 -8.21
N ASN A 75 11.16 -0.41 -8.00
CA ASN A 75 11.60 -1.27 -9.09
C ASN A 75 10.45 -1.54 -10.08
N LYS A 76 9.23 -1.80 -9.57
CA LYS A 76 8.05 -2.04 -10.41
C LYS A 76 7.60 -0.82 -11.19
N ILE A 77 7.67 0.37 -10.58
CA ILE A 77 7.46 1.65 -11.28
C ILE A 77 8.46 1.75 -12.44
N THR A 78 9.76 1.56 -12.17
CA THR A 78 10.80 1.66 -13.19
C THR A 78 10.62 0.64 -14.33
N GLU A 79 10.27 -0.61 -14.02
CA GLU A 79 9.99 -1.66 -14.99
C GLU A 79 8.81 -1.28 -15.89
N LEU A 80 7.70 -0.85 -15.28
CA LEU A 80 6.50 -0.50 -16.03
C LEU A 80 6.69 0.77 -16.86
N ASP A 81 7.41 1.76 -16.35
CA ASP A 81 7.63 3.01 -17.07
C ASP A 81 8.51 2.80 -18.30
N LYS A 82 9.48 1.87 -18.23
CA LYS A 82 10.22 1.35 -19.40
C LYS A 82 9.30 0.60 -20.35
N ALA A 83 8.48 -0.31 -19.81
CA ALA A 83 7.56 -1.10 -20.61
C ALA A 83 6.66 -0.18 -21.43
N ILE A 84 5.96 0.80 -20.83
CA ILE A 84 5.05 1.73 -21.54
C ILE A 84 5.70 2.45 -22.73
N LEU A 85 6.98 2.81 -22.63
CA LEU A 85 7.68 3.60 -23.65
C LEU A 85 8.18 2.77 -24.83
N GLU A 86 8.14 1.45 -24.74
CA GLU A 86 8.60 0.57 -25.81
C GLU A 86 7.70 0.69 -27.05
N PRO A 87 8.27 1.04 -28.21
CA PRO A 87 7.51 1.21 -29.45
C PRO A 87 6.94 -0.13 -29.94
N LEU A 88 5.80 -0.06 -30.62
CA LEU A 88 5.19 -1.21 -31.29
C LEU A 88 5.49 -1.12 -32.78
N ASP A 89 6.38 -1.98 -33.27
CA ASP A 89 6.74 -2.04 -34.69
C ASP A 89 5.71 -2.88 -35.45
N LEU A 90 4.74 -2.20 -36.05
CA LEU A 90 3.72 -2.82 -36.89
C LEU A 90 4.30 -3.14 -38.27
N THR A 91 4.28 -4.41 -38.67
CA THR A 91 5.00 -4.90 -39.86
C THR A 91 4.14 -4.96 -41.12
N THR A 92 2.89 -4.47 -41.07
CA THR A 92 1.91 -4.50 -42.19
C THR A 92 1.55 -5.90 -42.69
N GLU A 93 2.05 -6.95 -42.03
CA GLU A 93 1.72 -8.34 -42.34
C GLU A 93 0.40 -8.73 -41.68
N ALA A 94 -0.53 -9.25 -42.49
CA ALA A 94 -1.84 -9.67 -42.02
C ALA A 94 -1.72 -10.69 -40.87
N GLY A 95 -2.39 -10.41 -39.74
CA GLY A 95 -2.41 -11.28 -38.56
C GLY A 95 -1.28 -11.04 -37.54
N LYS A 96 -0.11 -10.54 -37.94
CA LYS A 96 0.98 -10.22 -37.00
C LYS A 96 0.69 -8.98 -36.16
N ASP A 97 0.16 -7.94 -36.78
CA ASP A 97 -0.14 -6.67 -36.10
C ASP A 97 -1.20 -6.82 -34.98
N PRO A 98 -2.34 -7.52 -35.18
CA PRO A 98 -3.30 -7.78 -34.09
C PRO A 98 -2.71 -8.63 -32.96
N GLN A 99 -1.89 -9.63 -33.28
CA GLN A 99 -1.26 -10.48 -32.26
C GLN A 99 -0.24 -9.68 -31.43
N LEU A 100 0.55 -8.82 -32.06
CA LEU A 100 1.47 -7.91 -31.37
C LEU A 100 0.72 -6.94 -30.44
N VAL A 101 -0.41 -6.38 -30.88
CA VAL A 101 -1.26 -5.52 -30.04
C VAL A 101 -1.82 -6.29 -28.84
N LEU A 102 -2.30 -7.53 -29.04
CA LEU A 102 -2.79 -8.38 -27.94
C LEU A 102 -1.68 -8.71 -26.94
N SER A 103 -0.52 -9.16 -27.43
CA SER A 103 0.65 -9.45 -26.59
C SER A 103 1.07 -8.22 -25.78
N ARG A 104 1.04 -7.04 -26.41
CA ARG A 104 1.36 -5.78 -25.75
C ARG A 104 0.37 -5.43 -24.65
N LYS A 105 -0.94 -5.57 -24.91
CA LYS A 105 -1.97 -5.35 -23.89
C LYS A 105 -1.80 -6.28 -22.70
N SER A 106 -1.57 -7.56 -22.95
CA SER A 106 -1.36 -8.56 -21.90
C SER A 106 -0.15 -8.22 -21.03
N LEU A 107 0.97 -7.78 -21.65
CA LEU A 107 2.17 -7.35 -20.94
C LEU A 107 1.89 -6.13 -20.04
N LEU A 108 1.27 -5.08 -20.60
CA LEU A 108 0.94 -3.87 -19.85
C LEU A 108 -0.05 -4.15 -18.71
N PHE A 109 -1.05 -5.00 -18.95
CA PHE A 109 -2.01 -5.43 -17.94
C PHE A 109 -1.32 -6.20 -16.80
N PHE A 110 -0.41 -7.12 -17.14
CA PHE A 110 0.38 -7.85 -16.16
C PHE A 110 1.19 -6.90 -15.29
N HIS A 111 1.95 -5.98 -15.89
CA HIS A 111 2.74 -5.02 -15.13
C HIS A 111 1.87 -4.13 -14.23
N SER A 112 0.76 -3.59 -14.75
CA SER A 112 -0.18 -2.78 -13.95
C SER A 112 -0.74 -3.55 -12.75
N THR A 113 -1.09 -4.82 -12.93
CA THR A 113 -1.56 -5.69 -11.85
C THR A 113 -0.47 -5.94 -10.80
N THR A 114 0.76 -6.22 -11.23
CA THR A 114 1.88 -6.42 -10.29
C THR A 114 2.25 -5.16 -9.53
N LEU A 115 2.13 -3.99 -10.16
CA LEU A 115 2.35 -2.70 -9.52
C LEU A 115 1.30 -2.43 -8.44
N GLY A 116 0.02 -2.69 -8.75
CA GLY A 116 -1.06 -2.60 -7.76
C GLY A 116 -0.82 -3.48 -6.53
N ARG A 117 -0.44 -4.75 -6.73
CA ARG A 117 -0.12 -5.66 -5.63
C ARG A 117 1.06 -5.16 -4.77
N ALA A 118 2.05 -4.50 -5.37
CA ALA A 118 3.18 -3.94 -4.64
C ALA A 118 2.75 -2.76 -3.75
N VAL A 119 1.84 -1.90 -4.23
CA VAL A 119 1.20 -0.84 -3.43
C VAL A 119 0.43 -1.44 -2.26
N ASP A 120 -0.42 -2.43 -2.52
CA ASP A 120 -1.23 -3.08 -1.49
C ASP A 120 -0.34 -3.73 -0.41
N THR A 121 0.77 -4.36 -0.83
CA THR A 121 1.74 -4.96 0.09
C THR A 121 2.41 -3.91 0.97
N LEU A 122 2.80 -2.77 0.41
CA LEU A 122 3.39 -1.66 1.18
C LEU A 122 2.39 -1.11 2.21
N ARG A 123 1.14 -0.88 1.80
CA ARG A 123 0.05 -0.43 2.68
C ARG A 123 -0.21 -1.44 3.81
N ALA A 124 -0.25 -2.73 3.50
CA ALA A 124 -0.43 -3.79 4.50
C ALA A 124 0.71 -3.86 5.52
N HIS A 125 1.95 -3.58 5.11
CA HIS A 125 3.08 -3.50 6.04
C HIS A 125 2.98 -2.29 6.96
N ARG A 126 2.52 -1.14 6.45
CA ARG A 126 2.24 0.05 7.26
C ARG A 126 1.14 -0.24 8.28
N GLU A 127 0.02 -0.79 7.85
CA GLU A 127 -1.11 -1.13 8.73
C GLU A 127 -0.69 -2.06 9.87
N LYS A 128 0.09 -3.10 9.57
CA LYS A 128 0.62 -4.02 10.60
C LYS A 128 1.57 -3.32 11.57
N ALA A 129 2.38 -2.37 11.10
CA ALA A 129 3.27 -1.61 11.94
C ALA A 129 2.48 -0.67 12.87
N GLU A 130 1.44 -0.01 12.35
CA GLU A 130 0.56 0.86 13.12
C GLU A 130 -0.22 0.06 14.18
N GLU A 131 -0.71 -1.12 13.83
CA GLU A 131 -1.38 -2.01 14.78
C GLU A 131 -0.44 -2.45 15.90
N PHE A 132 0.80 -2.81 15.58
CA PHE A 132 1.83 -3.07 16.58
C PHE A 132 2.04 -1.85 17.48
N ALA A 133 2.18 -0.65 16.92
CA ALA A 133 2.37 0.57 17.71
C ALA A 133 1.20 0.87 18.65
N ARG A 134 -0.06 0.60 18.24
CA ARG A 134 -1.24 0.76 19.10
C ARG A 134 -1.28 -0.22 20.27
N GLN A 135 -0.61 -1.37 20.17
CA GLN A 135 -0.54 -2.36 21.24
C GLN A 135 0.51 -2.02 22.30
N HIS A 136 1.35 -1.01 22.05
CA HIS A 136 2.46 -0.62 22.93
C HIS A 136 2.43 0.89 23.24
N PRO A 137 1.42 1.38 23.97
CA PRO A 137 1.45 2.74 24.50
C PRO A 137 2.53 2.89 25.58
N ASP A 138 3.00 4.12 25.79
CA ASP A 138 3.92 4.45 26.88
C ASP A 138 3.21 4.57 28.24
N GLU A 139 3.96 4.92 29.29
CA GLU A 139 3.45 5.08 30.65
C GLU A 139 2.36 6.16 30.76
N SER A 140 2.32 7.11 29.82
CA SER A 140 1.31 8.18 29.75
C SER A 140 0.09 7.78 28.93
N GLY A 141 0.10 6.60 28.31
CA GLY A 141 -0.95 6.15 27.39
C GLY A 141 -0.80 6.69 25.97
N GLU A 142 0.31 7.37 25.66
CA GLU A 142 0.61 7.89 24.33
C GLU A 142 1.23 6.81 23.43
N PHE A 143 1.23 7.03 22.11
CA PHE A 143 1.69 6.05 21.14
C PHE A 143 2.97 6.50 20.41
N PRO A 144 4.13 6.52 21.07
CA PRO A 144 5.37 7.05 20.50
C PRO A 144 5.80 6.30 19.22
N PHE A 145 5.46 5.01 19.11
CA PHE A 145 5.81 4.22 17.93
C PHE A 145 4.98 4.57 16.69
N LEU A 146 3.76 5.10 16.85
CA LEU A 146 2.99 5.60 15.70
C LEU A 146 3.72 6.77 15.05
N GLN A 147 4.22 7.71 15.86
CA GLN A 147 5.00 8.83 15.36
C GLN A 147 6.27 8.34 14.66
N GLN A 148 7.00 7.38 15.25
CA GLN A 148 8.20 6.84 14.61
C GLN A 148 7.95 6.10 13.29
N ILE A 149 6.79 5.47 13.13
CA ILE A 149 6.39 4.84 11.87
C ILE A 149 6.05 5.90 10.83
N GLN A 150 5.33 6.95 11.25
CA GLN A 150 5.01 8.10 10.40
C GLN A 150 6.28 8.82 9.95
N ASP A 151 7.21 9.12 10.87
CA ASP A 151 8.50 9.73 10.53
C ASP A 151 9.31 8.88 9.54
N HIS A 152 9.29 7.55 9.71
CA HIS A 152 9.95 6.62 8.78
C HIS A 152 9.26 6.61 7.41
N TRP A 153 7.93 6.74 7.39
CA TRP A 153 7.14 6.82 6.16
C TRP A 153 7.45 8.10 5.38
N ASP A 154 7.44 9.23 6.07
CA ASP A 154 7.69 10.56 5.50
C ASP A 154 9.14 10.71 5.04
N ALA A 155 10.11 10.23 5.85
CA ALA A 155 11.53 10.28 5.49
C ALA A 155 11.87 9.45 4.24
N ASN A 156 11.00 8.52 3.84
CA ASN A 156 11.16 7.70 2.64
C ASN A 156 10.26 8.14 1.48
N GLU A 157 9.53 9.25 1.62
CA GLU A 157 8.61 9.82 0.61
C GLU A 157 7.62 8.76 0.10
N LEU A 158 7.05 7.98 1.04
CA LEU A 158 6.25 6.81 0.68
C LEU A 158 4.84 7.17 0.23
N ASP A 159 4.31 8.33 0.63
CA ASP A 159 3.04 8.83 0.08
C ASP A 159 3.22 9.23 -1.39
N GLU A 160 4.28 9.97 -1.72
CA GLU A 160 4.61 10.34 -3.09
C GLU A 160 4.87 9.11 -3.96
N LEU A 161 5.57 8.10 -3.42
CA LEU A 161 5.83 6.86 -4.14
C LEU A 161 4.55 6.08 -4.46
N VAL A 162 3.58 6.05 -3.54
CA VAL A 162 2.28 5.42 -3.75
C VAL A 162 1.47 6.20 -4.79
N GLU A 163 1.44 7.53 -4.70
CA GLU A 163 0.76 8.38 -5.68
C GLU A 163 1.36 8.23 -7.09
N GLU A 164 2.69 8.17 -7.20
CA GLU A 164 3.38 7.93 -8.48
C GLU A 164 2.96 6.59 -9.08
N ALA A 165 2.91 5.53 -8.26
CA ALA A 165 2.50 4.20 -8.70
C ALA A 165 1.05 4.17 -9.20
N GLU A 166 0.12 4.82 -8.48
CA GLU A 166 -1.29 4.89 -8.85
C GLU A 166 -1.49 5.70 -10.13
N THR A 167 -0.84 6.86 -10.24
CA THR A 167 -0.83 7.69 -11.45
C THR A 167 -0.29 6.91 -12.66
N LEU A 168 0.77 6.11 -12.47
CA LEU A 168 1.32 5.29 -13.54
C LEU A 168 0.34 4.19 -13.97
N ARG A 169 -0.40 3.59 -13.04
CA ARG A 169 -1.44 2.59 -13.36
C ARG A 169 -2.57 3.20 -14.21
N ASP A 170 -3.02 4.40 -13.88
CA ASP A 170 -4.06 5.10 -14.66
C ASP A 170 -3.58 5.37 -16.09
N ARG A 171 -2.32 5.77 -16.24
CA ARG A 171 -1.70 5.98 -17.56
C ARG A 171 -1.60 4.68 -18.36
N VAL A 172 -1.32 3.56 -17.72
CA VAL A 172 -1.32 2.24 -18.37
C VAL A 172 -2.72 1.83 -18.79
N ASP A 173 -3.72 1.99 -17.93
CA ASP A 173 -5.10 1.68 -18.25
C ASP A 173 -5.58 2.49 -19.46
N ALA A 174 -5.27 3.79 -19.50
CA ALA A 174 -5.51 4.64 -20.66
C ALA A 174 -4.77 4.11 -21.91
N ALA A 175 -3.48 3.75 -21.80
CA ALA A 175 -2.71 3.22 -22.91
C ALA A 175 -3.29 1.89 -23.46
N ILE A 176 -3.71 0.98 -22.58
CA ILE A 176 -4.35 -0.30 -22.96
C ILE A 176 -5.65 -0.04 -23.73
N LYS A 177 -6.46 0.92 -23.28
CA LYS A 177 -7.72 1.32 -23.95
C LYS A 177 -7.46 1.93 -25.33
N LEU A 178 -6.37 2.70 -25.48
CA LEU A 178 -5.98 3.35 -26.74
C LEU A 178 -5.31 2.41 -27.75
N LEU A 179 -4.77 1.27 -27.31
CA LEU A 179 -4.29 0.23 -28.21
C LEU A 179 -5.51 -0.45 -28.87
N THR A 180 -5.91 -0.04 -30.08
CA THR A 180 -7.06 -0.63 -30.77
C THR A 180 -6.65 -1.78 -31.69
N LEU A 181 -7.49 -2.81 -31.79
CA LEU A 181 -7.35 -3.91 -32.77
C LEU A 181 -7.91 -3.54 -34.15
N ALA A 182 -8.61 -2.41 -34.26
CA ALA A 182 -9.20 -1.97 -35.51
C ALA A 182 -8.10 -1.52 -36.50
N PRO A 183 -8.25 -1.80 -37.81
CA PRO A 183 -7.41 -1.17 -38.81
C PRO A 183 -7.64 0.33 -38.73
N ILE A 184 -6.69 1.03 -38.10
CA ILE A 184 -6.67 2.48 -38.01
C ILE A 184 -6.67 2.98 -39.44
N SER A 185 -7.70 3.72 -39.85
CA SER A 185 -7.72 4.29 -41.20
C SER A 185 -6.45 5.14 -41.39
N PRO A 186 -5.89 5.27 -42.60
CA PRO A 186 -4.68 6.08 -42.82
C PRO A 186 -4.79 7.51 -42.28
N ARG A 187 -6.01 8.02 -42.14
CA ARG A 187 -6.34 9.32 -41.56
C ARG A 187 -6.18 9.34 -40.04
N GLU A 188 -6.70 8.33 -39.35
CA GLU A 188 -6.55 8.16 -37.90
C GLU A 188 -5.11 7.81 -37.52
N MET A 189 -4.34 7.16 -38.40
CA MET A 189 -2.94 6.80 -38.13
C MET A 189 -2.03 8.04 -38.14
N LYS A 190 -2.30 9.01 -39.02
CA LYS A 190 -1.66 10.34 -38.98
C LYS A 190 -2.00 11.06 -37.67
N GLU A 191 -3.25 11.00 -37.24
CA GLU A 191 -3.71 11.66 -36.03
C GLU A 191 -3.13 11.00 -34.76
N TRP A 192 -2.99 9.68 -34.77
CA TRP A 192 -2.36 8.92 -33.69
C TRP A 192 -0.87 9.21 -33.59
N ARG A 193 -0.15 9.29 -34.72
CA ARG A 193 1.26 9.72 -34.74
C ARG A 193 1.42 11.14 -34.19
N SER A 194 0.55 12.07 -34.59
CA SER A 194 0.55 13.44 -34.05
C SER A 194 0.26 13.47 -32.54
N ARG A 195 -0.70 12.68 -32.04
CA ARG A 195 -1.01 12.59 -30.61
C ARG A 195 0.11 11.93 -29.80
N ALA A 196 0.75 10.88 -30.34
CA ALA A 196 1.88 10.22 -29.71
C ALA A 196 3.10 11.15 -29.63
N ILE A 197 3.36 11.94 -30.68
CA ILE A 197 4.39 12.99 -30.69
C ILE A 197 4.06 14.06 -29.63
N LEU A 198 2.82 14.53 -29.55
CA LEU A 198 2.40 15.52 -28.56
C LEU A 198 2.51 14.98 -27.12
N HIS A 199 2.16 13.73 -26.87
CA HIS A 199 2.36 13.10 -25.56
C HIS A 199 3.85 12.98 -25.21
N ARG A 200 4.69 12.62 -26.18
CA ARG A 200 6.15 12.55 -26.00
C ARG A 200 6.75 13.92 -25.72
N MET A 201 6.31 14.96 -26.44
CA MET A 201 6.75 16.34 -26.23
C MET A 201 6.28 16.88 -24.88
N SER A 202 5.02 16.65 -24.50
CA SER A 202 4.48 17.04 -23.19
C SER A 202 5.26 16.40 -22.04
N ARG A 203 5.64 15.12 -22.19
CA ARG A 203 6.43 14.41 -21.19
C ARG A 203 7.89 14.87 -21.14
N ILE A 204 8.51 15.19 -22.28
CA ILE A 204 9.84 15.83 -22.31
C ILE A 204 9.77 17.18 -21.56
N VAL A 205 8.76 17.99 -21.83
CA VAL A 205 8.56 19.27 -21.14
C VAL A 205 8.36 19.07 -19.63
N GLN A 206 7.56 18.10 -19.19
CA GLN A 206 7.39 17.78 -17.77
C GLN A 206 8.70 17.31 -17.11
N LEU A 207 9.47 16.44 -17.77
CA LEU A 207 10.76 15.98 -17.26
C LEU A 207 11.78 17.12 -17.19
N THR A 208 11.83 17.99 -18.21
CA THR A 208 12.68 19.19 -18.20
C THR A 208 12.26 20.18 -17.12
N LEU A 209 10.96 20.35 -16.86
CA LEU A 209 10.46 21.19 -15.77
C LEU A 209 10.80 20.59 -14.40
N MET A 210 10.70 19.27 -14.23
CA MET A 210 11.11 18.59 -13.00
C MET A 210 12.61 18.72 -12.75
N GLN A 211 13.46 18.51 -13.77
CA GLN A 211 14.90 18.73 -13.67
C GLN A 211 15.25 20.20 -13.39
N SER A 212 14.53 21.15 -14.00
CA SER A 212 14.74 22.58 -13.75
C SER A 212 14.33 22.99 -12.34
N ARG A 213 13.28 22.39 -11.76
CA ARG A 213 12.90 22.61 -10.35
C ARG A 213 13.97 22.11 -9.38
N GLN A 214 14.67 21.03 -9.70
CA GLN A 214 15.81 20.55 -8.89
C GLN A 214 17.02 21.50 -8.95
N LEU A 215 17.23 22.20 -10.08
CA LEU A 215 18.34 23.15 -10.25
C LEU A 215 18.07 24.55 -9.66
N ILE A 216 16.79 24.95 -9.50
CA ILE A 216 16.42 26.28 -8.97
C ILE A 216 16.41 26.32 -7.43
N ASN A 217 16.51 25.17 -6.74
CA ASN A 217 16.49 25.12 -5.27
C ASN A 217 17.64 24.29 -4.64
N PRO A 218 18.92 24.62 -4.89
CA PRO A 218 20.05 23.88 -4.33
C PRO A 218 20.26 24.11 -2.81
N HIS A 219 19.46 24.95 -2.15
CA HIS A 219 19.70 25.36 -0.75
C HIS A 219 18.66 24.89 0.29
N ARG A 220 17.78 23.93 -0.03
CA ARG A 220 16.87 23.35 0.98
C ARG A 220 17.38 22.09 1.69
N HIS A 221 18.59 21.61 1.40
CA HIS A 221 19.23 20.47 2.08
C HIS A 221 20.48 20.84 2.91
N ALA A 222 20.64 22.12 3.27
CA ALA A 222 21.63 22.54 4.25
C ALA A 222 20.95 23.27 5.41
N ARG A 223 20.21 22.52 6.23
CA ARG A 223 19.95 22.78 7.64
C ARG A 223 19.42 21.53 8.31
#